data_AF-A0A166U6M4-F1
#
_entry.id   AF-A0A166U6M4-F1
#
_cell.length_a   1.000
_cell.length_b   1.000
_cell.length_c   1.000
_cell.angle_alpha   90.00
_cell.angle_beta   90.00
_cell.angle_gamma   90.00
#
_symmetry.space_group_name_H-M   'P 1'
#
loop_
_entity.id
_entity.type
_entity.pdbx_description
1 polymer ?
#
loop_
_entity_poly.entity_id
_entity_poly.type
_entity_poly.pdbx_seq_one_letter_code
_entity_poly.pdbx_strand_id
1 'polypeptide(L)'
;MNNPKLLPLAPSEAMSLFTTTRARTQALAAPLSPEDTMLQSMEDASPAKWHLAHTTWFFEEFILKPRVADYTSPDDRFAFLFNSYYTQAGPRHARDRRGLVSRPDGEAVRGYRAHVEDSLDRLMDADRDDAEDIAALVELGCHHEMQHQELLITDLLHGLSFNPLLPAYKDPEPLAVTSEVPLTFKRHPGGLVEIGHDGEGFAYDCEGPRHKSWLEPFEIAERPVTNRDWIAFMEDGGYGDTRLWLMEGHAVASKEGWEHPLYWWSQDGEWWTYTLRGPQPVALDAPVVHVSYYEAEAFARWAGARLPTEAEHEVAFRDTPIQGNLMGEAGSIGALRPLPGPGIWGDVWEWTASDFAPYPGFRPPEGALGEYNGKFMVNQRVLRGGSCATPKEQLRATYRTFFYPHQRWQMMGLRLAKDAA
;
A
#
# COMPACT_ATOMS: atom_id res chain seq x y z
N MET A 1 -20.79 23.48 -9.53
CA MET A 1 -20.53 23.72 -8.10
C MET A 1 -19.05 23.48 -7.93
N ASN A 2 -18.29 24.54 -7.65
CA ASN A 2 -16.84 24.46 -7.50
C ASN A 2 -16.56 23.52 -6.32
N ASN A 3 -15.82 22.44 -6.56
CA ASN A 3 -15.20 21.69 -5.48
C ASN A 3 -14.36 22.71 -4.69
N PRO A 4 -14.54 22.86 -3.37
CA PRO A 4 -13.60 23.66 -2.59
C PRO A 4 -12.22 23.07 -2.88
N LYS A 5 -11.34 23.86 -3.51
CA LYS A 5 -9.94 23.47 -3.68
C LYS A 5 -9.43 23.20 -2.27
N LEU A 6 -8.98 21.97 -2.02
CA LEU A 6 -8.16 21.65 -0.86
C LEU A 6 -7.08 22.73 -0.79
N LEU A 7 -6.92 23.37 0.37
CA LEU A 7 -5.81 24.29 0.56
C LEU A 7 -4.55 23.42 0.56
N PRO A 8 -3.69 23.53 -0.48
CA PRO A 8 -2.48 22.72 -0.53
C PRO A 8 -1.54 23.13 0.60
N LEU A 9 -0.58 22.28 0.93
CA LEU A 9 0.52 22.68 1.80
C LEU A 9 1.17 23.97 1.30
N ALA A 10 1.60 24.83 2.23
CA ALA A 10 2.41 25.98 1.86
C ALA A 10 3.69 25.51 1.16
N PRO A 11 4.28 26.28 0.23
CA PRO A 11 5.48 25.86 -0.51
C PRO A 11 6.62 25.32 0.35
N SER A 12 6.88 25.94 1.51
CA SER A 12 7.90 25.48 2.46
C SER A 12 7.55 24.14 3.13
N GLU A 13 6.27 23.90 3.41
CA GLU A 13 5.80 22.65 4.01
C GLU A 13 5.83 21.51 2.97
N ALA A 14 5.43 21.79 1.74
CA ALA A 14 5.54 20.85 0.63
C ALA A 14 6.99 20.43 0.38
N MET A 15 7.95 21.37 0.45
CA MET A 15 9.37 21.06 0.32
C MET A 15 9.92 20.27 1.52
N SER A 16 9.45 20.56 2.74
CA SER A 16 9.78 19.75 3.91
C SER A 16 9.27 18.31 3.76
N LEU A 17 8.03 18.13 3.30
CA LEU A 17 7.46 16.81 3.01
C LEU A 17 8.25 16.09 1.91
N PHE A 18 8.62 16.79 0.84
CA PHE A 18 9.47 16.26 -0.23
C PHE A 18 10.81 15.76 0.30
N THR A 19 11.50 16.57 1.09
CA THR A 19 12.80 16.21 1.68
C THR A 19 12.69 14.94 2.53
N THR A 20 11.72 14.88 3.45
CA THR A 20 11.49 13.70 4.31
C THR A 20 11.12 12.46 3.49
N THR A 21 10.26 12.62 2.48
CA THR A 21 9.82 11.53 1.61
C THR A 21 11.00 10.97 0.79
N ARG A 22 11.78 11.84 0.13
CA ARG A 22 12.96 11.45 -0.65
C ARG A 22 14.00 10.75 0.21
N ALA A 23 14.29 11.27 1.40
CA ALA A 23 15.25 10.68 2.33
C ALA A 23 14.82 9.27 2.78
N ARG A 24 13.51 9.04 3.02
CA ARG A 24 12.98 7.71 3.33
C ARG A 24 13.20 6.74 2.17
N THR A 25 12.91 7.14 0.93
CA THR A 25 13.17 6.32 -0.27
C THR A 25 14.65 5.95 -0.38
N GLN A 26 15.56 6.89 -0.13
CA GLN A 26 17.00 6.63 -0.13
C GLN A 26 17.40 5.63 0.96
N ALA A 27 16.85 5.76 2.17
CA ALA A 27 17.10 4.83 3.27
C ALA A 27 16.60 3.40 2.97
N LEU A 28 15.46 3.24 2.29
CA LEU A 28 14.95 1.93 1.86
C LEU A 28 15.83 1.28 0.79
N ALA A 29 16.45 2.07 -0.09
CA ALA A 29 17.29 1.56 -1.15
C ALA A 29 18.76 1.34 -0.73
N ALA A 30 19.22 1.98 0.35
CA ALA A 30 20.61 1.95 0.78
C ALA A 30 21.20 0.54 1.03
N PRO A 31 20.46 -0.44 1.59
CA PRO A 31 20.99 -1.78 1.84
C PRO A 31 21.11 -2.66 0.59
N LEU A 32 20.53 -2.25 -0.54
CA LEU A 32 20.36 -3.10 -1.71
C LEU A 32 21.65 -3.22 -2.52
N SER A 33 21.99 -4.44 -2.94
CA SER A 33 23.02 -4.66 -3.95
C SER A 33 22.51 -4.25 -5.34
N PRO A 34 23.41 -3.98 -6.32
CA PRO A 34 22.99 -3.74 -7.70
C PRO A 34 22.06 -4.82 -8.26
N GLU A 35 22.30 -6.09 -7.92
CA GLU A 35 21.52 -7.25 -8.32
C GLU A 35 20.10 -7.23 -7.72
N ASP A 36 19.96 -6.85 -6.45
CA ASP A 36 18.64 -6.73 -5.81
C ASP A 36 17.78 -5.67 -6.49
N THR A 37 18.41 -4.57 -6.94
CA THR A 37 17.68 -3.46 -7.56
C THR A 37 17.06 -3.78 -8.92
N MET A 38 17.39 -4.95 -9.49
CA MET A 38 16.94 -5.44 -10.79
C MET A 38 15.77 -6.43 -10.72
N LEU A 39 15.45 -6.96 -9.54
CA LEU A 39 14.50 -8.06 -9.41
C LEU A 39 13.09 -7.68 -9.88
N GLN A 40 12.50 -8.51 -10.72
CA GLN A 40 11.08 -8.50 -11.04
C GLN A 40 10.58 -9.94 -11.00
N SER A 41 9.94 -10.32 -9.91
CA SER A 41 9.49 -11.69 -9.63
C SER A 41 8.12 -12.03 -10.24
N MET A 42 7.34 -11.02 -10.62
CA MET A 42 6.07 -11.18 -11.32
C MET A 42 5.70 -9.89 -12.06
N GLU A 43 4.68 -9.94 -12.93
CA GLU A 43 4.19 -8.76 -13.65
C GLU A 43 3.79 -7.63 -12.71
N ASP A 44 3.25 -7.99 -11.54
CA ASP A 44 2.76 -7.01 -10.59
C ASP A 44 3.86 -6.23 -9.86
N ALA A 45 5.03 -6.87 -9.69
CA ALA A 45 6.19 -6.29 -9.05
C ALA A 45 7.01 -5.46 -10.03
N SER A 46 7.76 -4.47 -9.53
CA SER A 46 8.73 -3.70 -10.29
C SER A 46 10.11 -3.68 -9.63
N PRO A 47 11.21 -3.57 -10.41
CA PRO A 47 12.55 -3.44 -9.85
C PRO A 47 12.68 -2.22 -8.94
N ALA A 48 13.44 -2.32 -7.86
CA ALA A 48 13.67 -1.19 -6.95
C ALA A 48 14.22 0.03 -7.70
N LYS A 49 15.14 -0.17 -8.66
CA LYS A 49 15.65 0.95 -9.48
C LYS A 49 14.57 1.60 -10.35
N TRP A 50 13.56 0.83 -10.76
CA TRP A 50 12.43 1.38 -11.51
C TRP A 50 11.56 2.24 -10.59
N HIS A 51 11.29 1.83 -9.35
CA HIS A 51 10.58 2.68 -8.37
C HIS A 51 11.32 3.99 -8.10
N LEU A 52 12.64 3.93 -7.91
CA LEU A 52 13.49 5.10 -7.70
C LEU A 52 13.41 6.08 -8.89
N ALA A 53 13.45 5.57 -10.11
CA ALA A 53 13.39 6.42 -11.30
C ALA A 53 11.96 6.90 -11.61
N HIS A 54 10.95 6.05 -11.43
CA HIS A 54 9.55 6.37 -11.68
C HIS A 54 9.02 7.46 -10.76
N THR A 55 9.33 7.38 -9.48
CA THR A 55 8.96 8.42 -8.52
C THR A 55 9.64 9.75 -8.85
N THR A 56 10.82 9.75 -9.49
CA THR A 56 11.47 10.97 -10.00
C THR A 56 10.84 11.48 -11.29
N TRP A 57 10.49 10.57 -12.20
CA TRP A 57 9.78 10.87 -13.43
C TRP A 57 8.48 11.62 -13.18
N PHE A 58 7.75 11.30 -12.11
CA PHE A 58 6.54 12.05 -11.75
C PHE A 58 6.80 13.56 -11.60
N PHE A 59 7.81 13.94 -10.81
CA PHE A 59 8.16 15.36 -10.59
C PHE A 59 8.69 16.01 -11.87
N GLU A 60 9.51 15.30 -12.65
CA GLU A 60 9.99 15.81 -13.93
C GLU A 60 8.84 16.08 -14.92
N GLU A 61 7.96 15.10 -15.11
CA GLU A 61 6.93 15.13 -16.15
C GLU A 61 5.80 16.12 -15.83
N PHE A 62 5.32 16.11 -14.58
CA PHE A 62 4.13 16.89 -14.22
C PHE A 62 4.45 18.26 -13.62
N ILE A 63 5.70 18.51 -13.20
CA ILE A 63 6.11 19.78 -12.57
C ILE A 63 7.15 20.51 -13.41
N LEU A 64 8.32 19.90 -13.65
CA LEU A 64 9.46 20.60 -14.24
C LEU A 64 9.26 20.91 -15.72
N LYS A 65 8.97 19.89 -16.56
CA LYS A 65 8.78 20.07 -18.01
C LYS A 65 7.72 21.12 -18.36
N PRO A 66 6.56 21.20 -17.69
CA PRO A 66 5.55 22.21 -18.01
C PRO A 66 5.89 23.63 -17.56
N ARG A 67 6.83 23.82 -16.61
CA ARG A 67 7.03 25.10 -15.89
C ARG A 67 8.40 25.73 -16.03
N VAL A 68 9.38 24.98 -16.50
CA VAL A 68 10.76 25.44 -16.69
C VAL A 68 11.07 25.43 -18.19
N ALA A 69 11.08 26.62 -18.80
CA ALA A 69 11.10 26.80 -20.26
C ALA A 69 12.25 26.08 -20.99
N ASP A 70 13.44 26.04 -20.38
CA ASP A 70 14.65 25.41 -20.94
C ASP A 70 15.05 24.14 -20.18
N TYR A 71 14.09 23.47 -19.53
CA TYR A 71 14.36 22.22 -18.81
C TYR A 71 14.82 21.13 -19.79
N THR A 72 15.97 20.53 -19.48
CA THR A 72 16.55 19.44 -20.28
C THR A 72 16.68 18.22 -19.38
N SER A 73 16.00 17.14 -19.75
CA SER A 73 16.13 15.86 -19.05
C SER A 73 17.57 15.34 -19.19
N PRO A 74 18.13 14.64 -18.18
CA PRO A 74 19.42 13.97 -18.33
C PRO A 74 19.42 12.93 -19.46
N ASP A 75 18.26 12.35 -19.80
CA ASP A 75 18.07 11.43 -20.91
C ASP A 75 16.59 11.37 -21.31
N ASP A 76 16.25 11.89 -22.50
CA ASP A 76 14.87 11.95 -22.99
C ASP A 76 14.16 10.59 -23.07
N ARG A 77 14.92 9.48 -23.12
CA ARG A 77 14.36 8.11 -23.13
C ARG A 77 13.73 7.72 -21.80
N PHE A 78 14.05 8.42 -20.71
CA PHE A 78 13.53 8.13 -19.37
C PHE A 78 12.01 8.32 -19.29
N ALA A 79 11.45 9.26 -20.05
CA ALA A 79 9.99 9.44 -20.15
C ALA A 79 9.28 8.16 -20.62
N PHE A 80 9.87 7.43 -21.58
CA PHE A 80 9.32 6.15 -22.05
C PHE A 80 9.53 5.01 -21.04
N LEU A 81 10.70 4.93 -20.41
CA LEU A 81 11.06 3.84 -19.50
C LEU A 81 10.31 3.90 -18.16
N PHE A 82 10.03 5.12 -17.69
CA PHE A 82 9.54 5.36 -16.34
C PHE A 82 8.11 5.88 -16.29
N ASN A 83 7.41 6.06 -17.41
CA ASN A 83 5.96 6.19 -17.40
C ASN A 83 5.32 4.86 -16.93
N SER A 84 4.46 4.93 -15.91
CA SER A 84 3.76 3.77 -15.36
C SER A 84 2.59 3.33 -16.24
N TYR A 85 1.61 4.20 -16.41
CA TYR A 85 0.33 3.92 -17.06
C TYR A 85 -0.36 5.15 -17.66
N TYR A 86 0.27 6.32 -17.63
CA TYR A 86 -0.34 7.59 -18.06
C TYR A 86 -0.36 7.66 -19.59
N THR A 87 -1.50 7.29 -20.19
CA THR A 87 -1.63 7.23 -21.65
C THR A 87 -1.55 8.61 -22.29
N GLN A 88 -2.08 9.63 -21.60
CA GLN A 88 -1.96 11.03 -22.01
C GLN A 88 -0.55 11.59 -21.92
N ALA A 89 0.32 11.02 -21.08
CA ALA A 89 1.73 11.44 -20.97
C ALA A 89 2.63 10.84 -22.07
N GLY A 90 2.16 9.80 -22.77
CA GLY A 90 2.85 9.21 -23.91
C GLY A 90 3.03 7.69 -23.82
N PRO A 91 3.83 7.10 -24.73
CA PRO A 91 4.11 5.67 -24.74
C PRO A 91 4.93 5.25 -23.52
N ARG A 92 4.88 3.94 -23.20
CA ARG A 92 5.60 3.36 -22.07
C ARG A 92 6.24 2.02 -22.41
N HIS A 93 7.30 1.68 -21.69
CA HIS A 93 7.83 0.33 -21.69
C HIS A 93 6.84 -0.67 -21.08
N ALA A 94 6.90 -1.91 -21.55
CA ALA A 94 6.00 -2.98 -21.09
C ALA A 94 6.23 -3.31 -19.60
N ARG A 95 5.15 -3.41 -18.82
CA ARG A 95 5.21 -3.56 -17.35
C ARG A 95 5.86 -4.88 -16.95
N ASP A 96 5.46 -5.97 -17.61
CA ASP A 96 5.95 -7.34 -17.45
C ASP A 96 7.42 -7.52 -17.84
N ARG A 97 8.07 -6.49 -18.40
CA ARG A 97 9.45 -6.53 -18.89
C ARG A 97 10.36 -5.49 -18.26
N ARG A 98 9.97 -4.88 -17.13
CA ARG A 98 10.80 -3.89 -16.42
C ARG A 98 12.12 -4.49 -15.92
N GLY A 99 12.10 -5.74 -15.44
CA GLY A 99 13.28 -6.48 -14.97
C GLY A 99 14.28 -6.86 -16.07
N LEU A 100 13.89 -6.78 -17.34
CA LEU A 100 14.79 -7.01 -18.48
C LEU A 100 15.62 -5.77 -18.86
N VAL A 101 15.34 -4.62 -18.23
CA VAL A 101 15.95 -3.33 -18.56
C VAL A 101 17.17 -3.09 -17.66
N SER A 102 18.31 -3.65 -18.06
CA SER A 102 19.58 -3.53 -17.30
C SER A 102 20.15 -2.11 -17.25
N ARG A 103 19.76 -1.23 -18.19
CA ARG A 103 20.16 0.20 -18.22
C ARG A 103 18.94 1.12 -18.29
N PRO A 104 18.92 2.28 -17.60
CA PRO A 104 20.00 2.86 -16.81
C PRO A 104 20.34 2.02 -15.56
N ASP A 105 21.61 2.07 -15.16
CA ASP A 105 22.10 1.45 -13.94
C ASP A 105 21.78 2.30 -12.71
N GLY A 106 22.12 1.82 -11.52
CA GLY A 106 21.84 2.53 -10.27
C GLY A 106 22.52 3.89 -10.16
N GLU A 107 23.69 4.10 -10.78
CA GLU A 107 24.37 5.40 -10.77
C GLU A 107 23.64 6.42 -11.64
N ALA A 108 23.27 6.03 -12.87
CA ALA A 108 22.47 6.87 -13.74
C ALA A 108 21.10 7.21 -13.14
N VAL A 109 20.45 6.25 -12.46
CA VAL A 109 19.20 6.53 -11.72
C VAL A 109 19.44 7.52 -10.58
N ARG A 110 20.50 7.37 -9.77
CA ARG A 110 20.82 8.36 -8.72
C ARG A 110 21.12 9.75 -9.28
N GLY A 111 21.86 9.83 -10.39
CA GLY A 111 22.13 11.09 -11.10
C GLY A 111 20.84 11.75 -11.59
N TYR A 112 19.90 10.97 -12.10
CA TYR A 112 18.57 11.45 -12.48
C TYR A 112 17.78 12.01 -11.29
N ARG A 113 17.78 11.29 -10.15
CA ARG A 113 17.15 11.78 -8.92
C ARG A 113 17.73 13.13 -8.49
N ALA A 114 19.06 13.23 -8.39
CA ALA A 114 19.73 14.46 -7.99
C ALA A 114 19.44 15.63 -8.95
N HIS A 115 19.41 15.38 -10.26
CA HIS A 115 19.10 16.42 -11.24
C HIS A 115 17.69 17.01 -11.06
N VAL A 116 16.69 16.15 -10.84
CA VAL A 116 15.30 16.57 -10.64
C VAL A 116 15.11 17.23 -9.29
N GLU A 117 15.76 16.73 -8.24
CA GLU A 117 15.78 17.32 -6.90
C GLU A 117 16.36 18.76 -6.96
N ASP A 118 17.56 18.94 -7.52
CA ASP A 118 18.19 20.26 -7.71
C ASP A 118 17.33 21.24 -8.53
N SER A 119 16.61 20.71 -9.53
CA SER A 119 15.76 21.53 -10.41
C SER A 119 14.47 21.94 -9.71
N LEU A 120 13.91 21.06 -8.88
CA LEU A 120 12.71 21.33 -8.10
C LEU A 120 12.99 22.35 -6.99
N ASP A 121 14.14 22.24 -6.32
CA ASP A 121 14.57 23.22 -5.32
C ASP A 121 14.65 24.63 -5.92
N ARG A 122 15.33 24.78 -7.07
CA ARG A 122 15.42 26.07 -7.77
C ARG A 122 14.06 26.60 -8.24
N LEU A 123 13.16 25.70 -8.66
CA LEU A 123 11.81 26.09 -9.08
C LEU A 123 10.99 26.60 -7.89
N MET A 124 11.13 25.98 -6.72
CA MET A 124 10.39 26.32 -5.51
C MET A 124 10.95 27.55 -4.78
N ASP A 125 12.24 27.85 -4.93
CA ASP A 125 12.88 29.06 -4.41
C ASP A 125 12.61 30.31 -5.26
N ALA A 126 12.11 30.14 -6.50
CA ALA A 126 11.80 31.25 -7.39
C ALA A 126 10.52 31.98 -6.93
N ASP A 127 10.55 33.32 -6.95
CA ASP A 127 9.37 34.14 -6.72
C ASP A 127 8.42 34.01 -7.93
N ARG A 128 7.28 33.34 -7.73
CA ARG A 128 6.36 32.92 -8.79
C ARG A 128 4.91 33.03 -8.38
N ASP A 129 4.07 33.46 -9.31
CA ASP A 129 2.63 33.58 -9.12
C ASP A 129 1.90 32.21 -9.01
N ASP A 130 2.52 31.12 -9.47
CA ASP A 130 1.97 29.76 -9.46
C ASP A 130 2.55 28.85 -8.36
N ALA A 131 3.22 29.42 -7.36
CA ALA A 131 3.91 28.66 -6.30
C ALA A 131 3.00 27.71 -5.52
N GLU A 132 1.76 28.10 -5.23
CA GLU A 132 0.78 27.26 -4.52
C GLU A 132 0.34 26.05 -5.37
N ASP A 133 0.14 26.23 -6.68
CA ASP A 133 -0.21 25.14 -7.58
C ASP A 133 0.98 24.16 -7.75
N ILE A 134 2.22 24.65 -7.72
CA ILE A 134 3.42 23.80 -7.70
C ILE A 134 3.48 23.01 -6.39
N ALA A 135 3.28 23.67 -5.25
CA ALA A 135 3.29 23.02 -3.94
C ALA A 135 2.25 21.88 -3.85
N ALA A 136 1.04 22.09 -4.40
CA ALA A 136 0.02 21.05 -4.50
C ALA A 136 0.47 19.82 -5.32
N LEU A 137 1.19 20.03 -6.42
CA LEU A 137 1.73 18.94 -7.23
C LEU A 137 2.91 18.24 -6.56
N VAL A 138 3.74 18.99 -5.81
CA VAL A 138 4.81 18.42 -5.00
C VAL A 138 4.21 17.53 -3.91
N GLU A 139 3.18 17.99 -3.19
CA GLU A 139 2.44 17.21 -2.19
C GLU A 139 1.87 15.92 -2.80
N LEU A 140 1.18 16.01 -3.94
CA LEU A 140 0.69 14.83 -4.67
C LEU A 140 1.83 13.88 -5.07
N GLY A 141 2.95 14.40 -5.56
CA GLY A 141 4.13 13.61 -5.90
C GLY A 141 4.75 12.90 -4.70
N CYS A 142 4.73 13.53 -3.51
CA CYS A 142 5.18 12.92 -2.27
C CYS A 142 4.27 11.76 -1.86
N HIS A 143 2.95 11.96 -1.91
CA HIS A 143 1.99 10.89 -1.65
C HIS A 143 2.11 9.72 -2.65
N HIS A 144 2.34 10.02 -3.93
CA HIS A 144 2.67 9.01 -4.95
C HIS A 144 3.96 8.25 -4.62
N GLU A 145 5.02 8.93 -4.20
CA GLU A 145 6.25 8.27 -3.77
C GLU A 145 6.07 7.43 -2.51
N MET A 146 5.24 7.85 -1.55
CA MET A 146 4.92 7.06 -0.36
C MET A 146 4.20 5.74 -0.71
N GLN A 147 3.34 5.72 -1.73
CA GLN A 147 2.81 4.45 -2.26
C GLN A 147 3.94 3.58 -2.82
N HIS A 148 4.88 4.19 -3.55
CA HIS A 148 6.02 3.47 -4.11
C HIS A 148 7.06 3.01 -3.08
N GLN A 149 7.15 3.64 -1.92
CA GLN A 149 7.97 3.20 -0.79
C GLN A 149 7.44 1.88 -0.22
N GLU A 150 6.12 1.76 -0.06
CA GLU A 150 5.49 0.51 0.33
C GLU A 150 5.68 -0.57 -0.75
N LEU A 151 5.39 -0.24 -2.02
CA LEU A 151 5.56 -1.16 -3.15
C LEU A 151 7.00 -1.67 -3.27
N LEU A 152 8.00 -0.80 -3.15
CA LEU A 152 9.41 -1.17 -3.23
C LEU A 152 9.73 -2.30 -2.25
N ILE A 153 9.22 -2.20 -1.02
CA ILE A 153 9.48 -3.18 0.03
C ILE A 153 8.72 -4.49 -0.20
N THR A 154 7.46 -4.43 -0.61
CA THR A 154 6.68 -5.65 -0.92
C THR A 154 7.19 -6.37 -2.17
N ASP A 155 7.61 -5.62 -3.18
CA ASP A 155 8.14 -6.15 -4.44
C ASP A 155 9.52 -6.78 -4.21
N LEU A 156 10.36 -6.14 -3.39
CA LEU A 156 11.64 -6.70 -2.96
C LEU A 156 11.44 -7.98 -2.14
N LEU A 157 10.53 -8.00 -1.16
CA LEU A 157 10.24 -9.20 -0.37
C LEU A 157 9.85 -10.38 -1.27
N HIS A 158 8.93 -10.14 -2.21
CA HIS A 158 8.52 -11.15 -3.18
C HIS A 158 9.68 -11.57 -4.09
N GLY A 159 10.55 -10.65 -4.49
CA GLY A 159 11.77 -10.95 -5.26
C GLY A 159 12.75 -11.86 -4.52
N LEU A 160 13.07 -11.52 -3.28
CA LEU A 160 14.05 -12.22 -2.46
C LEU A 160 13.55 -13.61 -2.03
N SER A 161 12.24 -13.83 -1.91
CA SER A 161 11.67 -15.12 -1.49
C SER A 161 11.94 -16.27 -2.48
N PHE A 162 12.27 -15.98 -3.74
CA PHE A 162 12.65 -17.00 -4.72
C PHE A 162 14.13 -17.39 -4.63
N ASN A 163 14.93 -16.65 -3.88
CA ASN A 163 16.36 -16.94 -3.78
C ASN A 163 16.57 -18.09 -2.77
N PRO A 164 17.13 -19.24 -3.20
CA PRO A 164 17.31 -20.40 -2.33
C PRO A 164 18.32 -20.18 -1.19
N LEU A 165 19.09 -19.09 -1.24
CA LEU A 165 19.98 -18.68 -0.16
C LEU A 165 19.24 -17.94 0.97
N LEU A 166 17.96 -17.63 0.78
CA LEU A 166 17.09 -16.94 1.74
C LEU A 166 17.74 -15.66 2.32
N PRO A 167 18.17 -14.71 1.46
CA PRO A 167 18.84 -13.50 1.90
C PRO A 167 17.93 -12.67 2.82
N ALA A 168 18.51 -11.86 3.70
CA ALA A 168 17.75 -10.92 4.52
C ALA A 168 18.02 -9.49 4.02
N TYR A 169 16.95 -8.69 3.89
CA TYR A 169 17.07 -7.25 3.60
C TYR A 169 17.54 -6.48 4.85
N LYS A 170 17.06 -6.89 6.03
CA LYS A 170 17.45 -6.36 7.33
C LYS A 170 17.89 -7.49 8.25
N ASP A 171 18.83 -7.23 9.15
CA ASP A 171 19.33 -8.25 10.08
C ASP A 171 18.19 -8.97 10.84
N PRO A 172 18.30 -10.28 11.09
CA PRO A 172 17.36 -10.98 11.95
C PRO A 172 17.31 -10.38 13.36
N GLU A 173 16.10 -10.09 13.83
CA GLU A 173 15.85 -9.61 15.19
C GLU A 173 14.78 -10.48 15.84
N PRO A 174 14.99 -11.00 17.06
CA PRO A 174 13.97 -11.77 17.75
C PRO A 174 12.71 -10.94 17.99
N LEU A 175 11.55 -11.58 17.95
CA LEU A 175 10.29 -11.01 18.45
C LEU A 175 10.14 -11.35 19.92
N ALA A 176 9.65 -10.40 20.71
CA ALA A 176 9.29 -10.67 22.09
C ALA A 176 8.13 -11.68 22.12
N VAL A 177 8.20 -12.64 23.04
CA VAL A 177 7.07 -13.51 23.33
C VAL A 177 6.01 -12.67 24.04
N THR A 178 4.82 -12.59 23.46
CA THR A 178 3.68 -11.86 24.01
C THR A 178 2.63 -12.83 24.54
N SER A 179 1.74 -12.34 25.40
CA SER A 179 0.51 -13.08 25.71
C SER A 179 -0.49 -12.92 24.57
N GLU A 180 -1.30 -13.95 24.36
CA GLU A 180 -2.44 -13.88 23.45
C GLU A 180 -3.36 -12.72 23.84
N VAL A 181 -3.75 -11.92 22.85
CA VAL A 181 -4.76 -10.87 23.00
C VAL A 181 -6.12 -11.49 22.66
N PRO A 182 -7.10 -11.51 23.57
CA PRO A 182 -8.42 -12.08 23.28
C PRO A 182 -9.10 -11.37 22.10
N LEU A 183 -9.81 -12.13 21.27
CA LEU A 183 -10.65 -11.56 20.22
C LEU A 183 -11.97 -11.06 20.82
N THR A 184 -12.11 -9.75 20.98
CA THR A 184 -13.35 -9.08 21.39
C THR A 184 -13.94 -8.29 20.24
N PHE A 185 -15.25 -8.05 20.29
CA PHE A 185 -15.98 -7.28 19.30
C PHE A 185 -16.58 -6.03 19.95
N LYS A 186 -16.45 -4.89 19.26
CA LYS A 186 -17.08 -3.63 19.65
C LYS A 186 -18.34 -3.41 18.85
N ARG A 187 -19.46 -3.23 19.55
CA ARG A 187 -20.77 -2.96 18.92
C ARG A 187 -20.91 -1.50 18.48
N HIS A 188 -21.45 -1.32 17.29
CA HIS A 188 -21.83 -0.04 16.70
C HIS A 188 -23.34 -0.03 16.42
N PRO A 189 -24.07 1.03 16.78
CA PRO A 189 -25.53 1.06 16.70
C PRO A 189 -26.07 1.17 15.27
N GLY A 190 -25.22 1.40 14.26
CA GLY A 190 -25.66 1.69 12.90
C GLY A 190 -26.36 3.05 12.75
N GLY A 191 -27.10 3.22 11.67
CA GLY A 191 -27.85 4.42 11.29
C GLY A 191 -27.31 5.10 10.03
N LEU A 192 -27.87 6.28 9.75
CA LEU A 192 -27.41 7.14 8.66
C LEU A 192 -26.10 7.82 9.06
N VAL A 193 -25.04 7.56 8.30
CA VAL A 193 -23.70 8.10 8.52
C VAL A 193 -23.22 8.83 7.27
N GLU A 194 -22.14 9.60 7.41
CA GLU A 194 -21.39 10.15 6.28
C GLU A 194 -19.97 9.58 6.29
N ILE A 195 -19.52 9.15 5.11
CA ILE A 195 -18.17 8.59 4.88
C ILE A 195 -17.50 9.33 3.72
N GLY A 196 -16.17 9.25 3.67
CA GLY A 196 -15.33 9.90 2.67
C GLY A 196 -14.79 11.25 3.14
N HIS A 197 -13.84 11.75 2.36
CA HIS A 197 -13.12 12.98 2.66
C HIS A 197 -13.98 14.24 2.36
N ASP A 198 -14.00 15.18 3.31
CA ASP A 198 -14.61 16.52 3.18
C ASP A 198 -13.79 17.63 3.87
N GLY A 199 -12.57 17.29 4.31
CA GLY A 199 -11.78 18.11 5.20
C GLY A 199 -10.78 19.01 4.48
N GLU A 200 -9.91 19.62 5.27
CA GLU A 200 -8.71 20.30 4.79
C GLU A 200 -7.55 19.30 4.65
N GLY A 201 -6.56 19.61 3.81
CA GLY A 201 -5.38 18.78 3.56
C GLY A 201 -5.55 17.74 2.46
N PHE A 202 -4.48 17.00 2.17
CA PHE A 202 -4.46 16.04 1.07
C PHE A 202 -5.46 14.88 1.24
N ALA A 203 -6.10 14.50 0.13
CA ALA A 203 -6.74 13.21 -0.04
C ALA A 203 -6.67 12.81 -1.52
N TYR A 204 -6.66 11.51 -1.80
CA TYR A 204 -6.85 11.06 -3.18
C TYR A 204 -8.28 11.35 -3.62
N ASP A 205 -8.46 11.59 -4.92
CA ASP A 205 -9.76 11.81 -5.55
C ASP A 205 -10.78 10.69 -5.25
N CYS A 206 -10.31 9.44 -5.14
CA CYS A 206 -11.13 8.29 -4.82
C CYS A 206 -11.67 8.26 -3.38
N GLU A 207 -11.16 9.10 -2.48
CA GLU A 207 -11.63 9.22 -1.09
C GLU A 207 -12.89 10.09 -0.99
N GLY A 208 -13.30 10.77 -2.07
CA GLY A 208 -14.44 11.67 -2.09
C GLY A 208 -15.38 11.50 -3.29
N PRO A 209 -16.46 12.31 -3.36
CA PRO A 209 -16.88 13.25 -2.31
C PRO A 209 -17.47 12.52 -1.09
N ARG A 210 -17.45 13.18 0.08
CA ARG A 210 -18.21 12.72 1.25
C ARG A 210 -19.69 12.58 0.89
N HIS A 211 -20.28 11.47 1.32
CA HIS A 211 -21.66 11.12 1.00
C HIS A 211 -22.31 10.33 2.13
N LYS A 212 -23.64 10.26 2.07
CA LYS A 212 -24.44 9.52 3.05
C LYS A 212 -24.44 8.03 2.74
N SER A 213 -24.29 7.22 3.77
CA SER A 213 -24.43 5.76 3.73
C SER A 213 -25.29 5.29 4.90
N TRP A 214 -26.04 4.21 4.72
CA TRP A 214 -26.80 3.58 5.79
C TRP A 214 -26.04 2.34 6.28
N LEU A 215 -25.84 2.22 7.59
CA LEU A 215 -25.27 1.05 8.23
C LEU A 215 -26.31 0.39 9.13
N GLU A 216 -26.51 -0.91 9.00
CA GLU A 216 -27.22 -1.68 10.02
C GLU A 216 -26.36 -1.78 11.29
N PRO A 217 -26.94 -2.10 12.46
CA PRO A 217 -26.15 -2.40 13.65
C PRO A 217 -25.14 -3.54 13.37
N PHE A 218 -23.90 -3.34 13.78
CA PHE A 218 -22.82 -4.30 13.54
C PHE A 218 -21.86 -4.35 14.73
N GLU A 219 -21.03 -5.38 14.77
CA GLU A 219 -19.91 -5.48 15.68
C GLU A 219 -18.62 -5.69 14.87
N ILE A 220 -17.52 -5.05 15.28
CA ILE A 220 -16.22 -5.19 14.61
C ILE A 220 -15.15 -5.59 15.62
N ALA A 221 -14.25 -6.49 15.22
CA ALA A 221 -13.22 -7.02 16.09
C ALA A 221 -12.25 -5.91 16.54
N GLU A 222 -11.76 -5.96 17.77
CA GLU A 222 -10.83 -4.96 18.33
C GLU A 222 -9.36 -5.22 17.96
N ARG A 223 -9.04 -6.40 17.44
CA ARG A 223 -7.74 -6.73 16.83
C ARG A 223 -7.93 -7.39 15.45
N PRO A 224 -6.93 -7.35 14.56
CA PRO A 224 -6.93 -8.18 13.37
C PRO A 224 -6.83 -9.67 13.74
N VAL A 225 -7.10 -10.53 12.77
CA VAL A 225 -6.90 -11.98 12.88
C VAL A 225 -5.40 -12.27 13.00
N THR A 226 -5.02 -13.13 13.94
CA THR A 226 -3.62 -13.48 14.19
C THR A 226 -3.19 -14.71 13.40
N ASN A 227 -1.88 -14.95 13.34
CA ASN A 227 -1.32 -16.17 12.81
C ASN A 227 -1.80 -17.43 13.57
N ARG A 228 -2.02 -17.32 14.88
CA ARG A 228 -2.59 -18.39 15.72
C ARG A 228 -4.01 -18.73 15.28
N ASP A 229 -4.85 -17.71 15.08
CA ASP A 229 -6.21 -17.91 14.59
C ASP A 229 -6.18 -18.58 13.20
N TRP A 230 -5.24 -18.15 12.33
CA TRP A 230 -5.07 -18.71 10.98
C TRP A 230 -4.60 -20.16 10.97
N ILE A 231 -3.69 -20.54 11.87
CA ILE A 231 -3.25 -21.92 12.03
C ILE A 231 -4.43 -22.81 12.42
N ALA A 232 -5.31 -22.36 13.32
CA ALA A 232 -6.52 -23.10 13.66
C ALA A 232 -7.45 -23.30 12.45
N PHE A 233 -7.60 -22.30 11.59
CA PHE A 233 -8.33 -22.42 10.31
C PHE A 233 -7.69 -23.46 9.37
N MET A 234 -6.36 -23.47 9.25
CA MET A 234 -5.65 -24.45 8.42
C MET A 234 -5.78 -25.87 8.98
N GLU A 235 -5.62 -26.05 10.28
CA GLU A 235 -5.71 -27.34 10.97
C GLU A 235 -7.11 -27.95 10.93
N ASP A 236 -8.16 -27.13 10.88
CA ASP A 236 -9.55 -27.55 10.68
C ASP A 236 -9.91 -27.81 9.20
N GLY A 237 -8.91 -27.80 8.31
CA GLY A 237 -9.08 -28.10 6.88
C GLY A 237 -9.61 -26.93 6.04
N GLY A 238 -9.40 -25.68 6.49
CA GLY A 238 -9.94 -24.47 5.87
C GLY A 238 -9.66 -24.32 4.37
N TYR A 239 -8.45 -24.66 3.91
CA TYR A 239 -8.09 -24.63 2.47
C TYR A 239 -8.71 -25.79 1.66
N GLY A 240 -9.09 -26.89 2.32
CA GLY A 240 -9.72 -28.05 1.67
C GLY A 240 -11.25 -28.01 1.63
N ASP A 241 -11.89 -27.23 2.50
CA ASP A 241 -13.35 -27.15 2.57
C ASP A 241 -13.93 -26.12 1.59
N THR A 242 -14.27 -26.59 0.39
CA THR A 242 -14.92 -25.80 -0.68
C THR A 242 -16.12 -24.96 -0.25
N ARG A 243 -16.85 -25.34 0.82
CA ARG A 243 -18.03 -24.62 1.30
C ARG A 243 -17.66 -23.27 1.92
N LEU A 244 -16.41 -23.11 2.34
CA LEU A 244 -15.89 -21.89 2.93
C LEU A 244 -15.57 -20.81 1.88
N TRP A 245 -15.36 -21.20 0.62
CA TRP A 245 -14.78 -20.32 -0.39
C TRP A 245 -15.83 -19.70 -1.31
N LEU A 246 -15.53 -18.51 -1.84
CA LEU A 246 -16.12 -18.05 -3.09
C LEU A 246 -15.61 -18.92 -4.24
N MET A 247 -16.46 -19.21 -5.24
CA MET A 247 -16.11 -20.15 -6.32
C MET A 247 -14.90 -19.72 -7.14
N GLU A 248 -14.73 -18.42 -7.41
CA GLU A 248 -13.54 -17.91 -8.08
C GLU A 248 -12.29 -18.11 -7.21
N GLY A 249 -12.39 -17.82 -5.92
CA GLY A 249 -11.30 -18.03 -4.96
C GLY A 249 -10.88 -19.49 -4.87
N HIS A 250 -11.84 -20.42 -4.79
CA HIS A 250 -11.56 -21.84 -4.83
C HIS A 250 -10.85 -22.25 -6.13
N ALA A 251 -11.27 -21.73 -7.28
CA ALA A 251 -10.65 -22.05 -8.57
C ALA A 251 -9.19 -21.55 -8.64
N VAL A 252 -8.92 -20.33 -8.15
CA VAL A 252 -7.56 -19.77 -8.09
C VAL A 252 -6.70 -20.56 -7.11
N ALA A 253 -7.17 -20.75 -5.87
CA ALA A 253 -6.44 -21.48 -4.83
C ALA A 253 -6.10 -22.91 -5.27
N SER A 254 -7.04 -23.60 -5.92
CA SER A 254 -6.82 -24.95 -6.46
C SER A 254 -5.78 -24.97 -7.59
N LYS A 255 -5.84 -23.99 -8.50
CA LYS A 255 -4.92 -23.90 -9.65
C LYS A 255 -3.49 -23.63 -9.20
N GLU A 256 -3.32 -22.82 -8.16
CA GLU A 256 -2.03 -22.38 -7.66
C GLU A 256 -1.52 -23.20 -6.46
N GLY A 257 -2.32 -24.13 -5.95
CA GLY A 257 -1.97 -25.00 -4.83
C GLY A 257 -1.80 -24.24 -3.51
N TRP A 258 -2.71 -23.32 -3.20
CA TRP A 258 -2.64 -22.58 -1.93
C TRP A 258 -3.07 -23.49 -0.77
N GLU A 259 -2.18 -23.65 0.22
CA GLU A 259 -2.44 -24.44 1.44
C GLU A 259 -2.17 -23.64 2.74
N HIS A 260 -1.59 -22.46 2.61
CA HIS A 260 -1.17 -21.55 3.68
C HIS A 260 -0.93 -20.15 3.10
N PRO A 261 -0.80 -19.09 3.94
CA PRO A 261 -0.43 -17.74 3.50
C PRO A 261 0.84 -17.73 2.65
N LEU A 262 1.00 -16.70 1.82
CA LEU A 262 2.19 -16.55 0.99
C LEU A 262 3.43 -16.43 1.90
N TYR A 263 4.53 -17.05 1.46
CA TYR A 263 5.82 -17.17 2.16
C TYR A 263 5.89 -18.17 3.32
N TRP A 264 4.80 -18.86 3.66
CA TRP A 264 4.83 -19.87 4.70
C TRP A 264 5.36 -21.22 4.19
N TRP A 265 5.91 -22.02 5.10
CA TRP A 265 6.11 -23.46 4.91
C TRP A 265 6.10 -24.16 6.28
N SER A 266 5.87 -25.47 6.28
CA SER A 266 5.98 -26.30 7.47
C SER A 266 7.33 -27.03 7.47
N GLN A 267 8.03 -27.00 8.60
CA GLN A 267 9.28 -27.72 8.80
C GLN A 267 9.38 -28.20 10.26
N ASP A 268 9.71 -29.47 10.46
CA ASP A 268 9.92 -30.08 11.79
C ASP A 268 8.73 -29.92 12.76
N GLY A 269 7.51 -29.83 12.22
CA GLY A 269 6.28 -29.63 13.00
C GLY A 269 6.00 -28.18 13.39
N GLU A 270 6.77 -27.23 12.87
CA GLU A 270 6.59 -25.79 13.09
C GLU A 270 6.29 -25.07 11.77
N TRP A 271 5.46 -24.03 11.85
CA TRP A 271 5.25 -23.10 10.74
C TRP A 271 6.34 -22.05 10.71
N TRP A 272 6.93 -21.88 9.54
CA TRP A 272 7.92 -20.87 9.23
C TRP A 272 7.37 -19.91 8.18
N THR A 273 7.91 -18.70 8.16
CA THR A 273 7.60 -17.68 7.15
C THR A 273 8.87 -16.97 6.71
N TYR A 274 8.93 -16.60 5.42
CA TYR A 274 9.99 -15.76 4.90
C TYR A 274 9.58 -14.29 5.05
N THR A 275 10.50 -13.47 5.56
CA THR A 275 10.28 -12.05 5.86
C THR A 275 11.41 -11.21 5.30
N LEU A 276 11.32 -9.88 5.40
CA LEU A 276 12.44 -8.98 5.10
C LEU A 276 13.67 -9.21 5.99
N ARG A 277 13.52 -10.02 7.04
CA ARG A 277 14.59 -10.43 7.95
C ARG A 277 14.97 -11.90 7.77
N GLY A 278 14.71 -12.44 6.58
CA GLY A 278 14.95 -13.84 6.24
C GLY A 278 13.90 -14.79 6.85
N PRO A 279 14.20 -16.10 6.87
CA PRO A 279 13.31 -17.14 7.39
C PRO A 279 13.19 -17.04 8.91
N GLN A 280 11.96 -17.05 9.42
CA GLN A 280 11.66 -17.02 10.86
C GLN A 280 10.50 -17.96 11.20
N PRO A 281 10.43 -18.50 12.43
CA PRO A 281 9.20 -19.11 12.92
C PRO A 281 8.04 -18.12 12.85
N VAL A 282 6.85 -18.61 12.53
CA VAL A 282 5.64 -17.79 12.50
C VAL A 282 5.35 -17.21 13.89
N ALA A 283 5.24 -15.89 13.97
CA ALA A 283 4.89 -15.19 15.20
C ALA A 283 3.39 -15.30 15.48
N LEU A 284 3.03 -16.26 16.33
CA LEU A 284 1.64 -16.68 16.56
C LEU A 284 0.66 -15.53 16.87
N ASP A 285 1.07 -14.56 17.69
CA ASP A 285 0.18 -13.48 18.14
C ASP A 285 0.28 -12.20 17.29
N ALA A 286 1.10 -12.20 16.24
CA ALA A 286 1.11 -11.13 15.24
C ALA A 286 -0.06 -11.31 14.25
N PRO A 287 -0.54 -10.21 13.63
CA PRO A 287 -1.54 -10.29 12.57
C PRO A 287 -1.10 -11.21 11.43
N VAL A 288 -2.05 -11.99 10.89
CA VAL A 288 -1.82 -12.72 9.64
C VAL A 288 -1.66 -11.74 8.49
N VAL A 289 -0.70 -12.05 7.61
CA VAL A 289 -0.31 -11.18 6.50
C VAL A 289 -0.06 -12.01 5.24
N HIS A 290 -0.13 -11.35 4.09
CA HIS A 290 0.03 -11.94 2.76
C HIS A 290 -1.05 -12.96 2.39
N VAL A 291 -2.29 -12.64 2.80
CA VAL A 291 -3.50 -13.40 2.44
C VAL A 291 -4.33 -12.63 1.41
N SER A 292 -4.89 -13.36 0.46
CA SER A 292 -5.80 -12.84 -0.56
C SER A 292 -7.16 -12.45 0.04
N TYR A 293 -7.96 -11.70 -0.71
CA TYR A 293 -9.35 -11.45 -0.34
C TYR A 293 -10.14 -12.75 -0.21
N TYR A 294 -9.87 -13.73 -1.08
CA TYR A 294 -10.53 -15.03 -1.07
C TYR A 294 -10.22 -15.83 0.20
N GLU A 295 -8.95 -15.87 0.60
CA GLU A 295 -8.52 -16.45 1.86
C GLU A 295 -9.17 -15.73 3.05
N ALA A 296 -9.19 -14.38 3.02
CA ALA A 296 -9.77 -13.59 4.09
C ALA A 296 -11.29 -13.81 4.26
N GLU A 297 -12.03 -13.91 3.17
CA GLU A 297 -13.47 -14.20 3.19
C GLU A 297 -13.75 -15.62 3.67
N ALA A 298 -12.97 -16.61 3.19
CA ALA A 298 -13.11 -18.01 3.63
C ALA A 298 -12.82 -18.16 5.13
N PHE A 299 -11.79 -17.50 5.63
CA PHE A 299 -11.50 -17.44 7.06
C PHE A 299 -12.65 -16.80 7.83
N ALA A 300 -13.16 -15.65 7.38
CA ALA A 300 -14.25 -14.96 8.07
C ALA A 300 -15.50 -15.83 8.16
N ARG A 301 -15.83 -16.56 7.08
CA ARG A 301 -16.95 -17.51 7.05
C ARG A 301 -16.75 -18.67 8.02
N TRP A 302 -15.54 -19.26 8.06
CA TRP A 302 -15.18 -20.31 9.01
C TRP A 302 -15.32 -19.85 10.46
N ALA A 303 -14.90 -18.62 10.76
CA ALA A 303 -15.00 -18.02 12.08
C ALA A 303 -16.45 -17.62 12.48
N GLY A 304 -17.46 -17.91 11.65
CA GLY A 304 -18.85 -17.51 11.88
C GLY A 304 -19.02 -15.99 11.87
N ALA A 305 -18.24 -15.30 11.05
CA ALA A 305 -18.21 -13.85 10.91
C ALA A 305 -18.24 -13.45 9.42
N ARG A 306 -17.94 -12.19 9.13
CA ARG A 306 -17.74 -11.65 7.79
C ARG A 306 -16.63 -10.61 7.78
N LEU A 307 -16.23 -10.14 6.61
CA LEU A 307 -15.42 -8.93 6.49
C LEU A 307 -16.28 -7.68 6.73
N PRO A 308 -15.75 -6.61 7.36
CA PRO A 308 -16.44 -5.33 7.43
C PRO A 308 -16.56 -4.72 6.03
N THR A 309 -17.61 -3.96 5.76
CA THR A 309 -17.61 -3.02 4.64
C THR A 309 -16.62 -1.87 4.90
N GLU A 310 -16.16 -1.19 3.84
CA GLU A 310 -15.28 -0.02 4.03
C GLU A 310 -15.94 1.10 4.85
N ALA A 311 -17.27 1.19 4.79
CA ALA A 311 -18.06 2.16 5.53
C ALA A 311 -18.14 1.82 7.03
N GLU A 312 -18.36 0.54 7.38
CA GLU A 312 -18.30 0.06 8.76
C GLU A 312 -16.90 0.27 9.36
N HIS A 313 -15.85 -0.02 8.58
CA HIS A 313 -14.46 0.20 8.98
C HIS A 313 -14.18 1.68 9.27
N GLU A 314 -14.51 2.57 8.32
CA GLU A 314 -14.31 4.00 8.50
C GLU A 314 -15.07 4.55 9.71
N VAL A 315 -16.36 4.22 9.86
CA VAL A 315 -17.17 4.67 11.00
C VAL A 315 -16.63 4.14 12.32
N ALA A 316 -16.13 2.90 12.35
CA ALA A 316 -15.61 2.30 13.56
C ALA A 316 -14.33 2.97 14.06
N PHE A 317 -13.50 3.49 13.14
CA PHE A 317 -12.12 3.86 13.46
C PHE A 317 -11.72 5.28 13.08
N ARG A 318 -12.55 6.08 12.41
CA ARG A 318 -12.20 7.44 11.96
C ARG A 318 -11.77 8.40 13.08
N ASP A 319 -12.27 8.17 14.29
CA ASP A 319 -11.95 8.99 15.47
C ASP A 319 -10.76 8.42 16.27
N THR A 320 -10.17 7.30 15.82
CA THR A 320 -8.99 6.70 16.42
C THR A 320 -7.73 7.40 15.91
N PRO A 321 -6.87 7.97 16.77
CA PRO A 321 -5.63 8.61 16.34
C PRO A 321 -4.76 7.67 15.50
N ILE A 322 -4.20 8.16 14.39
CA ILE A 322 -3.31 7.40 13.51
C ILE A 322 -1.97 7.17 14.21
N GLN A 323 -1.90 6.06 14.94
CA GLN A 323 -0.76 5.58 15.71
C GLN A 323 -0.77 4.05 15.69
N GLY A 324 0.40 3.47 15.41
CA GLY A 324 0.56 2.02 15.35
C GLY A 324 1.89 1.65 14.68
N ASN A 325 2.02 0.40 14.25
CA ASN A 325 3.22 -0.09 13.58
C ASN A 325 3.21 0.32 12.10
N LEU A 326 3.77 1.49 11.81
CA LEU A 326 3.84 2.12 10.50
C LEU A 326 5.30 2.30 10.05
N MET A 327 5.53 2.55 8.77
CA MET A 327 6.84 2.92 8.27
C MET A 327 7.21 4.32 8.79
N GLY A 328 8.39 4.43 9.38
CA GLY A 328 8.92 5.68 9.93
C GLY A 328 9.72 6.50 8.92
N GLU A 329 10.51 7.46 9.40
CA GLU A 329 11.36 8.33 8.58
C GLU A 329 12.73 7.68 8.28
N ALA A 330 13.59 8.36 7.51
CA ALA A 330 14.89 7.85 7.05
C ALA A 330 15.79 7.32 8.19
N GLY A 331 15.81 7.98 9.36
CA GLY A 331 16.61 7.56 10.50
C GLY A 331 16.07 6.33 11.25
N SER A 332 14.80 5.96 11.01
CA SER A 332 14.16 4.78 11.59
C SER A 332 12.97 4.37 10.72
N ILE A 333 13.25 3.59 9.67
CA ILE A 333 12.24 3.12 8.70
C ILE A 333 11.19 2.17 9.31
N GLY A 334 11.33 1.80 10.58
CA GLY A 334 10.36 0.97 11.31
C GLY A 334 10.70 -0.52 11.35
N ALA A 335 9.71 -1.32 11.77
CA ALA A 335 9.85 -2.76 11.95
C ALA A 335 9.81 -3.54 10.63
N LEU A 336 9.00 -3.07 9.66
CA LEU A 336 8.73 -3.72 8.37
C LEU A 336 8.31 -5.19 8.50
N ARG A 337 7.57 -5.49 9.57
CA ARG A 337 6.91 -6.76 9.83
C ARG A 337 5.72 -6.51 10.77
N PRO A 338 4.64 -7.29 10.70
CA PRO A 338 3.57 -7.21 11.69
C PRO A 338 4.09 -7.52 13.09
N LEU A 339 3.56 -6.82 14.10
CA LEU A 339 3.89 -7.01 15.51
C LEU A 339 2.63 -7.44 16.28
N PRO A 340 2.77 -8.28 17.32
CA PRO A 340 1.64 -8.59 18.19
C PRO A 340 1.11 -7.33 18.89
N GLY A 341 -0.21 -7.19 18.93
CA GLY A 341 -0.85 -6.11 19.66
C GLY A 341 -2.27 -5.80 19.17
N PRO A 342 -3.03 -5.04 19.97
CA PRO A 342 -4.26 -4.42 19.51
C PRO A 342 -3.94 -3.15 18.71
N GLY A 343 -4.84 -2.76 17.82
CA GLY A 343 -4.66 -1.56 16.98
C GLY A 343 -5.38 -1.71 15.66
N ILE A 344 -5.53 -0.59 14.95
CA ILE A 344 -6.16 -0.51 13.62
C ILE A 344 -5.22 0.08 12.56
N TRP A 345 -4.24 0.89 13.00
CA TRP A 345 -3.35 1.57 12.09
C TRP A 345 -2.03 0.81 11.97
N GLY A 346 -1.67 0.46 10.75
CA GLY A 346 -0.44 -0.26 10.46
C GLY A 346 -0.56 -1.77 10.65
N ASP A 347 0.60 -2.43 10.77
CA ASP A 347 0.77 -3.88 10.68
C ASP A 347 0.36 -4.46 9.33
N VAL A 348 -0.94 -4.48 9.02
CA VAL A 348 -1.52 -5.04 7.80
C VAL A 348 -2.67 -4.18 7.27
N TRP A 349 -2.74 -4.04 5.95
CA TRP A 349 -3.96 -3.59 5.30
C TRP A 349 -5.08 -4.61 5.53
N GLU A 350 -6.25 -4.14 5.93
CA GLU A 350 -7.38 -5.01 6.28
C GLU A 350 -8.35 -5.09 5.11
N TRP A 351 -8.54 -6.29 4.55
CA TRP A 351 -9.56 -6.54 3.52
C TRP A 351 -10.95 -6.15 4.01
N THR A 352 -11.69 -5.42 3.15
CA THR A 352 -13.11 -5.09 3.37
C THR A 352 -13.97 -5.86 2.38
N ALA A 353 -15.27 -6.03 2.69
CA ALA A 353 -16.25 -6.59 1.78
C ALA A 353 -16.56 -5.68 0.57
N SER A 354 -16.09 -4.44 0.56
CA SER A 354 -16.43 -3.44 -0.44
C SER A 354 -15.59 -3.56 -1.72
N ASP A 355 -16.27 -3.46 -2.86
CA ASP A 355 -15.60 -3.24 -4.15
C ASP A 355 -14.97 -1.85 -4.21
N PHE A 356 -13.84 -1.73 -4.89
CA PHE A 356 -13.26 -0.43 -5.22
C PHE A 356 -14.08 0.22 -6.34
N ALA A 357 -15.19 0.83 -5.94
CA ALA A 357 -16.14 1.54 -6.79
C ALA A 357 -16.06 3.07 -6.55
N PRO A 358 -16.48 3.88 -7.54
CA PRO A 358 -16.60 5.32 -7.34
C PRO A 358 -17.63 5.63 -6.25
N TYR A 359 -17.30 6.53 -5.33
CA TYR A 359 -18.30 7.08 -4.44
C TYR A 359 -19.38 7.86 -5.22
N PRO A 360 -20.63 7.94 -4.73
CA PRO A 360 -21.68 8.71 -5.36
C PRO A 360 -21.25 10.16 -5.63
N GLY A 361 -21.25 10.54 -6.91
CA GLY A 361 -20.84 11.88 -7.34
C GLY A 361 -19.35 12.03 -7.65
N PHE A 362 -18.53 10.98 -7.49
CA PHE A 362 -17.14 10.97 -7.94
C PHE A 362 -17.04 11.32 -9.42
N ARG A 363 -16.08 12.18 -9.75
CA ARG A 363 -15.70 12.54 -11.10
C ARG A 363 -14.17 12.59 -11.15
N PRO A 364 -13.52 11.87 -12.08
CA PRO A 364 -12.08 11.95 -12.19
C PRO A 364 -11.66 13.38 -12.56
N PRO A 365 -10.53 13.87 -12.04
CA PRO A 365 -9.94 15.13 -12.50
C PRO A 365 -9.71 15.14 -14.02
N GLU A 366 -9.67 16.32 -14.64
CA GLU A 366 -9.29 16.45 -16.05
C GLU A 366 -7.77 16.28 -16.23
N GLY A 367 -7.35 15.87 -17.43
CA GLY A 367 -5.94 15.70 -17.81
C GLY A 367 -5.32 14.37 -17.37
N ALA A 368 -3.99 14.27 -17.51
CA ALA A 368 -3.26 13.02 -17.26
C ALA A 368 -3.39 12.55 -15.80
N LEU A 369 -3.41 13.46 -14.82
CA LEU A 369 -3.58 13.12 -13.40
C LEU A 369 -4.97 12.53 -13.10
N GLY A 370 -5.96 12.73 -13.97
CA GLY A 370 -7.26 12.04 -13.88
C GLY A 370 -7.19 10.53 -14.08
N GLU A 371 -6.09 10.02 -14.64
CA GLU A 371 -5.87 8.59 -14.82
C GLU A 371 -5.40 7.87 -13.54
N TYR A 372 -5.19 8.59 -12.43
CA TYR A 372 -4.55 8.04 -11.23
C TYR A 372 -5.37 6.93 -10.58
N ASN A 373 -6.67 7.16 -10.31
CA ASN A 373 -7.51 6.20 -9.58
C ASN A 373 -8.73 5.72 -10.38
N GLY A 374 -9.47 6.64 -11.03
CA GLY A 374 -10.79 6.32 -11.61
C GLY A 374 -10.81 5.16 -12.61
N LYS A 375 -9.75 4.97 -13.40
CA LYS A 375 -9.67 3.88 -14.39
C LYS A 375 -9.49 2.49 -13.78
N PHE A 376 -9.18 2.42 -12.49
CA PHE A 376 -8.95 1.18 -11.75
C PHE A 376 -10.18 0.71 -10.95
N MET A 377 -11.29 1.44 -11.00
CA MET A 377 -12.51 1.17 -10.24
C MET A 377 -13.36 0.03 -10.84
N VAL A 378 -12.75 -1.14 -11.02
CA VAL A 378 -13.40 -2.38 -11.47
C VAL A 378 -12.56 -3.59 -11.02
N ASN A 379 -13.23 -4.68 -10.62
CA ASN A 379 -12.63 -5.98 -10.27
C ASN A 379 -11.63 -5.96 -9.09
N GLN A 380 -11.59 -4.90 -8.29
CA GLN A 380 -10.70 -4.77 -7.14
C GLN A 380 -11.49 -4.56 -5.86
N ARG A 381 -10.91 -4.94 -4.73
CA ARG A 381 -11.51 -4.82 -3.39
C ARG A 381 -10.76 -3.78 -2.58
N VAL A 382 -11.47 -3.08 -1.71
CA VAL A 382 -10.91 -2.04 -0.85
C VAL A 382 -10.25 -2.66 0.39
N LEU A 383 -9.09 -2.11 0.78
CA LEU A 383 -8.48 -2.36 2.09
C LEU A 383 -8.26 -1.05 2.83
N ARG A 384 -8.20 -1.12 4.17
CA ARG A 384 -8.10 0.03 5.08
C ARG A 384 -7.06 -0.21 6.18
N GLY A 385 -6.68 0.83 6.92
CA GLY A 385 -5.80 0.74 8.10
C GLY A 385 -4.30 0.98 7.87
N GLY A 386 -3.78 0.77 6.66
CA GLY A 386 -2.33 0.82 6.42
C GLY A 386 -1.59 -0.40 6.93
N SER A 387 -0.35 -0.58 6.51
CA SER A 387 0.51 -1.69 6.93
C SER A 387 1.77 -1.22 7.66
N CYS A 388 2.55 -2.16 8.17
CA CYS A 388 3.90 -1.90 8.69
C CYS A 388 4.88 -1.34 7.65
N ALA A 389 4.51 -1.36 6.36
CA ALA A 389 5.26 -0.76 5.26
C ALA A 389 4.64 0.56 4.76
N THR A 390 3.52 1.03 5.33
CA THR A 390 2.89 2.30 4.92
C THR A 390 3.47 3.47 5.74
N PRO A 391 3.97 4.54 5.09
CA PRO A 391 4.38 5.75 5.79
C PRO A 391 3.23 6.39 6.56
N LYS A 392 3.50 6.91 7.76
CA LYS A 392 2.44 7.51 8.59
C LYS A 392 1.72 8.68 7.90
N GLU A 393 2.46 9.55 7.21
CA GLU A 393 1.91 10.71 6.52
C GLU A 393 0.99 10.31 5.36
N GLN A 394 1.12 9.08 4.86
CA GLN A 394 0.27 8.55 3.81
C GLN A 394 -1.15 8.26 4.30
N LEU A 395 -1.36 8.04 5.60
CA LEU A 395 -2.62 7.52 6.12
C LEU A 395 -3.65 8.60 6.47
N ARG A 396 -4.91 8.22 6.24
CA ARG A 396 -6.12 8.92 6.64
C ARG A 396 -7.17 7.90 7.05
N ALA A 397 -8.10 8.31 7.89
CA ALA A 397 -9.30 7.53 8.16
C ALA A 397 -10.07 7.17 6.88
N THR A 398 -10.02 8.03 5.86
CA THR A 398 -10.71 7.89 4.56
C THR A 398 -9.87 7.18 3.49
N TYR A 399 -8.62 6.80 3.78
CA TYR A 399 -7.70 6.24 2.79
C TYR A 399 -8.21 4.92 2.22
N ARG A 400 -8.36 4.84 0.90
CA ARG A 400 -8.78 3.62 0.19
C ARG A 400 -7.62 3.07 -0.62
N THR A 401 -6.96 2.02 -0.14
CA THR A 401 -6.10 1.21 -1.01
C THR A 401 -6.95 0.12 -1.67
N PHE A 402 -6.47 -0.44 -2.78
CA PHE A 402 -7.22 -1.41 -3.55
C PHE A 402 -6.30 -2.39 -4.29
N PHE A 403 -6.70 -3.65 -4.31
CA PHE A 403 -5.99 -4.72 -5.01
C PHE A 403 -6.99 -5.73 -5.59
N TYR A 404 -6.54 -6.51 -6.58
CA TYR A 404 -7.35 -7.60 -7.10
C TYR A 404 -7.51 -8.70 -6.05
N PRO A 405 -8.67 -9.37 -5.99
CA PRO A 405 -8.97 -10.35 -4.95
C PRO A 405 -7.97 -11.49 -4.77
N HIS A 406 -7.26 -11.88 -5.83
CA HIS A 406 -6.30 -13.00 -5.82
C HIS A 406 -4.89 -12.59 -5.38
N GLN A 407 -4.59 -11.30 -5.29
CA GLN A 407 -3.25 -10.82 -5.00
C GLN A 407 -2.90 -11.03 -3.53
N ARG A 408 -1.63 -11.35 -3.25
CA ARG A 408 -1.15 -11.78 -1.91
C ARG A 408 0.15 -11.13 -1.44
N TRP A 409 0.97 -10.57 -2.34
CA TRP A 409 2.34 -10.12 -1.99
C TRP A 409 2.41 -8.87 -1.13
N GLN A 410 1.35 -8.07 -1.13
CA GLN A 410 1.21 -6.90 -0.27
C GLN A 410 1.03 -7.31 1.20
N MET A 411 1.23 -6.36 2.12
CA MET A 411 1.04 -6.58 3.56
C MET A 411 -0.46 -6.63 3.92
N MET A 412 -1.19 -7.61 3.40
CA MET A 412 -2.65 -7.70 3.49
C MET A 412 -3.07 -8.79 4.47
N GLY A 413 -3.95 -8.42 5.40
CA GLY A 413 -4.56 -9.26 6.41
C GLY A 413 -6.05 -8.97 6.50
N LEU A 414 -6.65 -9.21 7.66
CA LEU A 414 -8.08 -9.04 7.85
C LEU A 414 -8.47 -8.75 9.30
N ARG A 415 -9.63 -8.13 9.43
CA ARG A 415 -10.38 -7.93 10.67
C ARG A 415 -11.79 -8.46 10.48
N LEU A 416 -12.34 -9.06 11.51
CA LEU A 416 -13.68 -9.64 11.46
C LEU A 416 -14.75 -8.62 11.84
N ALA A 417 -15.93 -8.75 11.25
CA ALA A 417 -17.15 -8.09 11.63
C ALA A 417 -18.33 -9.08 11.72
N LYS A 418 -19.39 -8.69 12.43
CA LYS A 418 -20.62 -9.46 12.62
C LYS A 418 -21.82 -8.53 12.55
N ASP A 419 -22.96 -9.06 12.12
CA ASP A 419 -24.22 -8.34 12.23
C ASP A 419 -24.68 -8.34 13.70
N ALA A 420 -25.16 -7.19 14.19
CA ALA A 420 -25.68 -7.09 15.53
C ALA A 420 -27.22 -7.13 15.49
N ALA A 421 -27.82 -8.00 16.31
CA ALA A 421 -29.27 -8.13 16.46
C ALA A 421 -29.93 -6.89 17.08
#